data_AF-A0AAV9AHE0-F1
#
_entry.id   AF-A0AAV9AHE0-F1
#
_cell.length_a   1.000
_cell.length_b   1.000
_cell.length_c   1.000
_cell.angle_alpha   90.00
_cell.angle_beta   90.00
_cell.angle_gamma   90.00
#
_symmetry.space_group_name_H-M   'P 1'
#
loop_
_entity.id
_entity.type
_entity.pdbx_description
1 polymer ?
#
loop_
_entity_poly.entity_id
_entity_poly.type
_entity_poly.pdbx_seq_one_letter_code
_entity_poly.pdbx_strand_id
1 'polypeptide(L)' 'MKRFKALLKEVDVNGDGRINMHELSELLQRLGLSNPRWKAFFLMRQVDNNGNHTIEGRFEMKILIKHLRELWGIVIS' A
#
# COMPACT_ATOMS: atom_id res chain seq x y z
N MET A 1 9.39 -11.57 -8.06
CA MET A 1 8.01 -11.23 -8.52
C MET A 1 6.88 -11.66 -7.56
N LYS A 2 7.14 -12.43 -6.49
CA LYS A 2 6.08 -12.96 -5.59
C LYS A 2 5.46 -11.93 -4.62
N ARG A 3 6.27 -11.00 -4.07
CA ARG A 3 5.82 -10.01 -3.07
C ARG A 3 4.71 -9.07 -3.54
N PHE A 4 4.72 -8.68 -4.82
CA PHE A 4 3.69 -7.81 -5.41
C PHE A 4 2.32 -8.49 -5.42
N LYS A 5 2.27 -9.75 -5.89
CA LYS A 5 1.01 -10.50 -5.94
C LYS A 5 0.51 -10.87 -4.55
N ALA A 6 1.41 -11.15 -3.60
CA ALA A 6 1.03 -11.44 -2.22
C ALA A 6 0.38 -10.21 -1.56
N LEU A 7 1.04 -9.05 -1.68
CA LEU A 7 0.52 -7.80 -1.12
C LEU A 7 -0.80 -7.37 -1.77
N LEU A 8 -0.91 -7.47 -3.11
CA LEU A 8 -2.20 -7.30 -3.77
C LEU A 8 -3.23 -8.27 -3.19
N LYS A 9 -2.94 -9.56 -3.13
CA LYS A 9 -3.92 -10.54 -2.63
C LYS A 9 -4.35 -10.33 -1.18
N GLU A 10 -3.53 -9.67 -0.36
CA GLU A 10 -3.90 -9.30 1.00
C GLU A 10 -4.71 -8.00 1.11
N VAL A 11 -4.53 -7.07 0.17
CA VAL A 11 -5.02 -5.68 0.27
C VAL A 11 -6.12 -5.36 -0.73
N ASP A 12 -5.99 -5.87 -1.95
CA ASP A 12 -6.92 -5.76 -3.07
C ASP A 12 -8.17 -6.60 -2.76
N VAL A 13 -9.14 -5.97 -2.08
CA VAL A 13 -10.40 -6.61 -1.67
C VAL A 13 -11.36 -6.65 -2.85
N ASN A 14 -11.30 -5.65 -3.74
CA ASN A 14 -12.20 -5.53 -4.88
C ASN A 14 -11.72 -6.32 -6.12
N GLY A 15 -10.47 -6.81 -6.11
CA GLY A 15 -9.87 -7.61 -7.17
C GLY A 15 -9.52 -6.81 -8.43
N ASP A 16 -9.42 -5.49 -8.33
CA ASP A 16 -9.17 -4.61 -9.48
C ASP A 16 -7.68 -4.53 -9.87
N GLY A 17 -6.80 -5.15 -9.06
CA GLY A 17 -5.36 -5.18 -9.27
C GLY A 17 -4.65 -3.88 -8.90
N ARG A 18 -5.33 -2.96 -8.23
CA ARG A 18 -4.85 -1.66 -7.75
C ARG A 18 -5.08 -1.57 -6.24
N ILE A 19 -4.44 -0.60 -5.60
CA ILE A 19 -4.67 -0.29 -4.19
C ILE A 19 -5.10 1.16 -4.09
N ASN A 20 -6.35 1.40 -3.71
CA ASN A 20 -6.84 2.73 -3.46
C ASN A 20 -6.52 3.18 -2.01
N MET A 21 -6.78 4.46 -1.71
CA MET A 21 -6.52 5.02 -0.37
C MET A 21 -7.32 4.31 0.75
N HIS A 22 -8.53 3.84 0.44
CA HIS A 22 -9.38 3.13 1.41
C HIS A 22 -8.80 1.77 1.75
N GLU A 23 -8.44 0.98 0.75
CA GLU A 23 -7.80 -0.34 0.91
C GLU A 23 -6.46 -0.23 1.63
N LEU A 24 -5.66 0.79 1.30
CA LEU A 24 -4.42 1.06 2.00
C LEU A 24 -4.68 1.41 3.47
N SER A 25 -5.66 2.27 3.77
CA SER A 25 -6.01 2.60 5.15
C SER A 25 -6.54 1.38 5.91
N GLU A 26 -7.30 0.51 5.27
CA GLU A 26 -7.81 -0.72 5.89
C GLU A 26 -6.66 -1.69 6.20
N LEU A 27 -5.71 -1.87 5.27
CA LEU A 27 -4.49 -2.64 5.53
C LEU A 27 -3.75 -2.10 6.75
N LEU A 28 -3.51 -0.78 6.80
CA LEU A 28 -2.78 -0.17 7.90
C LEU A 28 -3.53 -0.32 9.23
N GLN A 29 -4.86 -0.28 9.20
CA GLN A 29 -5.69 -0.56 10.35
C GLN A 29 -5.59 -2.03 10.79
N ARG A 30 -5.63 -2.98 9.85
CA ARG A 30 -5.46 -4.43 10.10
C ARG A 30 -4.09 -4.75 10.68
N LEU A 31 -3.06 -4.02 10.26
CA LEU A 31 -1.70 -4.12 10.80
C LEU A 31 -1.55 -3.49 12.20
N GLY A 32 -2.62 -2.92 12.76
CA GLY A 32 -2.62 -2.34 14.11
C GLY A 32 -1.92 -0.99 14.19
N LEU A 33 -1.72 -0.29 13.07
CA LEU A 33 -1.10 1.03 13.09
C LEU A 33 -2.09 2.09 13.54
N SER A 34 -1.60 2.99 14.40
CA SER A 34 -2.30 4.21 14.76
C SER A 34 -2.30 5.20 13.58
N ASN A 35 -3.44 5.89 13.41
CA ASN A 35 -3.70 6.86 12.34
C ASN A 35 -3.58 6.29 10.92
N PRO A 36 -4.30 5.20 10.58
CA PRO A 36 -4.20 4.54 9.28
C PRO A 36 -4.54 5.45 8.10
N ARG A 37 -5.52 6.34 8.24
CA ARG A 37 -5.90 7.32 7.20
C ARG A 37 -4.76 8.29 6.88
N TRP A 38 -4.12 8.86 7.90
CA TRP A 38 -3.04 9.82 7.72
C TRP A 38 -1.80 9.15 7.11
N LYS A 39 -1.49 7.94 7.59
CA LYS A 39 -0.42 7.10 7.05
C LYS A 39 -0.67 6.69 5.59
N ALA A 40 -1.89 6.29 5.25
CA ALA A 40 -2.29 5.97 3.88
C ALA A 40 -2.14 7.20 2.98
N PHE A 41 -2.61 8.37 3.42
CA PHE A 41 -2.44 9.63 2.69
C PHE A 41 -0.96 9.99 2.49
N PHE A 42 -0.15 9.87 3.54
CA PHE A 42 1.28 10.14 3.47
C PHE A 42 2.00 9.22 2.48
N LEU A 43 1.72 7.92 2.54
CA LEU A 43 2.27 6.95 1.58
C LEU A 43 1.79 7.19 0.17
N MET A 44 0.48 7.40 -0.02
CA MET A 44 -0.10 7.66 -1.33
C MET A 44 0.62 8.86 -1.95
N ARG A 45 0.78 9.96 -1.22
CA ARG A 45 1.47 11.15 -1.72
C ARG A 45 2.96 10.95 -2.04
N GLN A 46 3.63 9.94 -1.47
CA GLN A 46 5.02 9.60 -1.78
C GLN A 46 5.15 8.60 -2.94
N VAL A 47 4.12 7.77 -3.15
CA VAL A 47 4.13 6.63 -4.07
C VAL A 47 3.42 6.97 -5.38
N ASP A 48 2.29 7.67 -5.30
CA ASP A 48 1.44 8.14 -6.40
C ASP A 48 2.16 9.23 -7.18
N ASN A 49 2.90 8.80 -8.21
CA ASN A 49 3.68 9.69 -9.05
C ASN A 49 2.93 10.05 -10.34
N ASN A 50 1.89 9.30 -10.69
CA ASN A 50 1.04 9.54 -11.86
C ASN A 50 -0.21 10.38 -11.52
N GLY A 51 -0.48 10.63 -10.25
CA GLY A 51 -1.59 11.45 -9.77
C GLY A 51 -2.95 10.77 -9.93
N ASN A 52 -2.99 9.44 -10.03
CA ASN A 52 -4.21 8.67 -10.22
C ASN A 52 -4.93 8.35 -8.89
N HIS A 53 -4.35 8.71 -7.75
CA HIS A 53 -4.83 8.39 -6.40
C HIS A 53 -4.98 6.88 -6.10
N THR A 54 -4.27 6.04 -6.85
CA THR A 54 -4.26 4.58 -6.71
C THR A 54 -2.87 4.01 -6.96
N ILE A 55 -2.37 3.21 -6.02
CA ILE A 55 -1.07 2.56 -6.18
C ILE A 55 -1.25 1.39 -7.14
N GLU A 56 -0.66 1.51 -8.32
CA GLU A 56 -0.78 0.53 -9.37
C GLU A 56 0.56 0.17 -10.04
N GLY A 57 0.58 -1.01 -10.66
CA GLY A 57 1.76 -1.46 -11.37
C GLY A 57 2.95 -1.77 -10.48
N ARG A 58 4.06 -2.12 -11.14
CA ARG A 58 5.20 -2.75 -10.46
C ARG A 58 6.11 -1.76 -9.74
N PHE A 59 6.13 -0.51 -10.18
CA PHE A 59 7.06 0.51 -9.68
C PHE A 59 6.55 1.13 -8.39
N GLU A 60 5.31 1.62 -8.39
CA GLU A 60 4.66 2.24 -7.24
C GLU A 60 4.56 1.25 -6.06
N MET A 61 4.16 0.01 -6.34
CA MET A 61 4.15 -1.07 -5.35
C MET A 61 5.51 -1.38 -4.74
N LYS A 62 6.59 -1.26 -5.53
CA LYS A 62 7.95 -1.49 -5.02
C LYS A 62 8.34 -0.37 -4.06
N ILE A 63 7.94 0.87 -4.36
CA ILE A 63 8.16 2.03 -3.49
C ILE A 63 7.31 1.90 -2.21
N LEU A 64 6.06 1.46 -2.32
CA LEU A 64 5.17 1.19 -1.19
C LEU A 64 5.79 0.16 -0.24
N ILE A 65 6.17 -1.02 -0.74
CA ILE A 65 6.80 -2.07 0.07
C ILE A 65 8.08 -1.57 0.74
N LYS A 66 8.90 -0.80 0.00
CA LYS A 66 10.11 -0.20 0.55
C LYS A 66 9.78 0.73 1.72
N HIS A 67 8.81 1.64 1.55
CA HIS A 67 8.41 2.57 2.61
C HIS A 67 7.76 1.87 3.80
N LEU A 68 6.90 0.88 3.60
CA LEU A 68 6.30 0.10 4.68
C LEU A 68 7.39 -0.57 5.54
N ARG A 69 8.43 -1.11 4.90
CA ARG A 69 9.55 -1.73 5.59
C ARG A 69 10.48 -0.73 6.27
N GLU A 70 10.84 0.36 5.59
CA GLU A 70 11.82 1.33 6.09
C GLU A 70 11.22 2.29 7.12
N LEU A 71 9.98 2.75 6.93
CA LEU A 71 9.34 3.70 7.85
C LEU A 71 8.72 3.00 9.06
N TRP A 72 8.04 1.86 8.84
CA TRP A 72 7.20 1.24 9.86
C TRP A 72 7.62 -0.19 10.21
N GLY A 73 8.70 -0.72 9.63
CA GLY A 73 9.20 -2.07 9.93
C GLY A 73 8.26 -3.20 9.49
N ILE A 74 7.28 -2.90 8.63
CA ILE A 74 6.25 -3.85 8.25
C ILE A 74 6.78 -4.77 7.16
N VAL A 75 6.69 -6.08 7.40
CA VAL A 75 7.09 -7.10 6.44
C VAL A 75 5.85 -7.90 6.04
N ILE A 76 5.43 -7.70 4.80
CA ILE A 76 4.33 -8.46 4.19
C ILE A 76 4.97 -9.70 3.53
N SER A 77 4.62 -10.89 4.02
CA SER A 77 5.23 -12.19 3.62
C SER A 77 4.57 -12.79 2.38
#